data_AF-A0A0F8XAX1-F1
#
_entry.id   AF-A0A0F8XAX1-F1
#
_cell.length_a   1.000
_cell.length_b   1.000
_cell.length_c   1.000
_cell.angle_alpha   90.00
_cell.angle_beta   90.00
_cell.angle_gamma   90.00
#
_symmetry.space_group_name_H-M   'P 1'
#
loop_
_entity.id
_entity.type
_entity.pdbx_description
1 polymer ?
#
loop_
_entity_poly.entity_id
_entity_poly.type
_entity_poly.pdbx_seq_one_letter_code
_entity_poly.pdbx_strand_id
1 'polypeptide(L)'
;MSCERCGACCRNAILEIQHLDVVREPRLLEHAKLLDADLGHESDWDKEYFLPTPCPFLVVCIGSIVHDTCSIYPTRPNMCVAFDPDDEGGEDEESGSSNKSKHEMYRSMDKARESK
;
A
#
# COMPACT_ATOMS: atom_id res chain seq x y z
N MET A 1 8.10 1.33 -16.24
CA MET A 1 7.57 2.69 -16.48
C MET A 1 8.24 3.69 -15.56
N SER A 2 8.32 4.97 -15.97
CA SER A 2 8.80 6.05 -15.10
C SER A 2 7.64 6.52 -14.22
N CYS A 3 7.84 6.62 -12.90
CA CYS A 3 6.78 7.12 -12.01
C CYS A 3 6.61 8.63 -12.18
N GLU A 4 5.42 9.05 -12.62
CA GLU A 4 5.07 10.46 -12.87
C GLU A 4 4.79 11.27 -11.60
N ARG A 5 4.93 10.68 -10.41
CA ARG A 5 4.58 11.33 -9.13
C ARG A 5 3.14 11.85 -9.11
N CYS A 6 2.24 11.09 -9.74
CA CYS A 6 0.81 11.40 -9.78
C CYS A 6 0.09 11.03 -8.48
N GLY A 7 0.69 10.26 -7.58
CA GLY A 7 0.04 9.83 -6.32
C GLY A 7 -1.08 8.79 -6.48
N ALA A 8 -1.30 8.22 -7.67
CA ALA A 8 -2.36 7.24 -7.92
C ALA A 8 -2.24 5.99 -7.03
N CYS A 9 -1.03 5.43 -6.87
CA CYS A 9 -0.79 4.30 -5.96
C CYS A 9 -1.22 4.63 -4.51
N CYS A 10 -0.93 5.84 -4.04
CA CYS A 10 -1.29 6.29 -2.71
C CYS A 10 -2.80 6.51 -2.53
N ARG A 11 -3.54 6.84 -3.59
CA ARG A 11 -4.98 7.12 -3.50
C ARG A 11 -5.87 5.89 -3.73
N ASN A 12 -5.38 4.94 -4.52
CA ASN A 12 -6.25 3.90 -5.07
C ASN A 12 -5.88 2.48 -4.61
N ALA A 13 -4.72 2.27 -3.97
CA ALA A 13 -4.25 0.94 -3.59
C ALA A 13 -3.99 0.81 -2.08
N ILE A 14 -4.37 -0.35 -1.53
CA ILE A 14 -3.81 -0.84 -0.28
C ILE A 14 -2.44 -1.40 -0.62
N LEU A 15 -1.41 -0.86 0.01
CA LEU A 15 -0.04 -1.21 -0.34
C LEU A 15 0.42 -2.35 0.57
N GLU A 16 0.53 -3.54 0.01
CA GLU A 16 1.24 -4.65 0.65
C GLU A 16 2.74 -4.31 0.65
N ILE A 17 3.36 -4.39 1.82
CA ILE A 17 4.77 -4.09 2.03
C ILE A 17 5.43 -5.25 2.77
N GLN A 18 6.64 -5.58 2.36
CA GLN A 18 7.43 -6.64 2.96
C GLN A 18 8.42 -6.08 3.97
N HIS A 19 9.03 -6.95 4.77
CA HIS A 19 10.07 -6.55 5.71
C HIS A 19 11.22 -5.78 5.04
N LEU A 20 11.58 -6.10 3.79
CA LEU A 20 12.59 -5.35 3.04
C LEU A 20 12.20 -3.89 2.78
N ASP A 21 10.90 -3.61 2.55
CA ASP A 21 10.40 -2.24 2.42
C ASP A 21 10.57 -1.48 3.74
N VAL A 22 10.31 -2.14 4.86
CA VAL A 22 10.51 -1.60 6.21
C VAL A 22 11.99 -1.31 6.50
N VAL A 23 12.91 -2.19 6.06
CA VAL A 23 14.35 -1.93 6.18
C VAL A 23 14.76 -0.69 5.39
N ARG A 24 14.16 -0.45 4.21
CA ARG A 24 14.43 0.73 3.38
C ARG A 24 13.75 2.00 3.91
N GLU A 25 12.56 1.89 4.48
CA GLU A 25 11.79 2.99 5.05
C GLU A 25 11.17 2.58 6.39
N PRO A 26 11.90 2.76 7.52
CA PRO A 26 11.42 2.35 8.83
C PRO A 26 10.13 3.08 9.27
N ARG A 27 9.87 4.29 8.75
CA ARG A 27 8.63 5.05 9.03
C ARG A 27 7.38 4.28 8.62
N LEU A 28 7.48 3.31 7.69
CA LEU A 28 6.34 2.48 7.30
C LEU A 28 5.67 1.82 8.51
N LEU A 29 6.43 1.39 9.51
CA LEU A 29 5.90 0.73 10.70
C LEU A 29 4.99 1.62 11.57
N GLU A 30 5.10 2.95 11.46
CA GLU A 30 4.23 3.88 12.20
C GLU A 30 2.77 3.81 11.74
N HIS A 31 2.55 3.33 10.51
CA HIS A 31 1.23 3.29 9.89
C HIS A 31 0.85 1.92 9.32
N ALA A 32 1.80 1.00 9.20
CA ALA A 32 1.57 -0.32 8.67
C ALA A 32 0.87 -1.23 9.68
N LYS A 33 -0.01 -2.09 9.18
CA LYS A 33 -0.67 -3.14 9.95
C LYS A 33 -0.13 -4.49 9.48
N LEU A 34 0.15 -5.38 10.43
CA LEU A 34 0.55 -6.75 10.11
C LEU A 34 -0.66 -7.49 9.52
N LEU A 35 -0.49 -8.07 8.33
CA LEU A 35 -1.55 -8.80 7.62
C LEU A 35 -1.99 -10.03 8.40
N ASP A 36 -1.00 -10.79 8.84
CA ASP A 36 -1.18 -12.10 9.43
C ASP A 36 -0.92 -12.07 10.93
N ALA A 37 -1.46 -11.07 11.63
CA ALA A 37 -1.16 -10.82 13.04
C ALA A 37 -1.47 -12.01 13.98
N ASP A 38 -2.38 -12.89 13.57
CA ASP A 38 -2.78 -14.08 14.30
C ASP A 38 -2.00 -15.34 13.89
N LEU A 39 -1.17 -15.28 12.85
CA LEU A 39 -0.29 -16.37 12.43
C LEU A 39 1.06 -16.26 13.15
N GLY A 40 1.59 -17.41 13.59
CA GLY A 40 2.95 -17.48 14.09
C GLY A 40 3.94 -17.29 12.95
N HIS A 41 4.81 -16.28 13.06
CA HIS A 41 5.92 -16.07 12.11
C HIS A 41 7.21 -16.68 12.67
N GLU A 42 7.93 -17.45 11.86
CA GLU A 42 9.23 -18.00 12.24
C GLU A 42 10.31 -16.91 12.28
N SER A 43 10.19 -15.89 11.42
CA SER A 43 11.10 -14.74 11.38
C SER A 43 10.39 -13.44 11.00
N ASP A 44 11.09 -12.31 11.17
CA ASP A 44 10.59 -11.00 10.70
C ASP A 44 10.50 -10.92 9.16
N TRP A 45 11.24 -11.74 8.42
CA TRP A 45 11.21 -11.78 6.97
C TRP A 45 9.93 -12.41 6.41
N ASP A 46 9.24 -13.20 7.23
CA ASP A 46 7.96 -13.84 6.90
C ASP A 46 6.76 -12.93 7.22
N LYS A 47 7.01 -11.72 7.72
CA LYS A 47 5.96 -10.75 8.05
C LYS A 47 5.57 -9.94 6.83
N GLU A 48 4.30 -10.01 6.47
CA GLU A 48 3.67 -9.14 5.49
C GLU A 48 2.86 -8.06 6.20
N TYR A 49 3.03 -6.81 5.77
CA TYR A 49 2.28 -5.69 6.29
C TYR A 49 1.49 -5.02 5.18
N PHE A 50 0.50 -4.22 5.55
CA PHE A 50 -0.21 -3.37 4.62
C PHE A 50 -0.28 -1.93 5.13
N LEU A 51 -0.20 -0.97 4.21
CA LEU A 51 -0.52 0.44 4.47
C LEU A 51 -1.97 0.72 4.05
N PRO A 52 -2.72 1.51 4.85
CA PRO A 52 -4.09 1.86 4.53
C PRO A 52 -4.17 2.78 3.30
N THR A 53 -5.37 2.86 2.72
CA THR A 53 -5.73 3.81 1.66
C THR A 53 -6.71 4.85 2.21
N PRO A 54 -6.45 6.17 2.02
CA PRO A 54 -5.30 6.74 1.33
C PRO A 54 -4.00 6.57 2.12
N CYS A 55 -2.89 6.41 1.39
CA CYS A 55 -1.56 6.23 1.95
C CYS A 55 -1.19 7.43 2.82
N PRO A 56 -0.70 7.21 4.06
CA PRO A 56 -0.36 8.28 5.01
C PRO A 56 0.83 9.13 4.57
N PHE A 57 1.64 8.64 3.62
CA PHE A 57 2.78 9.35 3.07
C PHE A 57 2.44 10.23 1.86
N LEU A 58 1.16 10.29 1.48
CA LEU A 58 0.68 11.20 0.45
C LEU A 58 0.65 12.63 0.99
N VAL A 59 1.49 13.51 0.44
CA VAL A 59 1.48 14.94 0.75
C VAL A 59 0.59 15.64 -0.28
N VAL A 60 -0.60 16.05 0.17
CA VAL A 60 -1.52 16.88 -0.62
C VAL A 60 -1.36 18.34 -0.20
N CYS A 61 -0.81 19.19 -1.07
CA CYS A 61 -0.75 20.62 -0.81
C CYS A 61 -2.08 21.29 -1.18
N ILE A 62 -2.75 21.92 -0.21
CA ILE A 62 -3.97 22.70 -0.44
C ILE A 62 -3.55 24.10 -0.95
N GLY A 63 -3.64 24.35 -2.26
CA GLY A 63 -3.26 25.61 -2.94
C GLY A 63 -2.98 25.43 -4.45
N SER A 64 -2.57 26.50 -5.16
CA SER A 64 -2.37 26.51 -6.63
C SER A 64 -1.15 25.73 -7.16
N ILE A 65 -0.40 25.02 -6.32
CA ILE A 65 0.73 24.17 -6.75
C ILE A 65 0.54 22.80 -6.11
N VAL A 66 -0.23 21.95 -6.79
CA VAL A 66 -0.44 20.56 -6.38
C VAL A 66 0.68 19.73 -7.01
N HIS A 67 1.62 19.28 -6.20
CA HIS A 67 2.45 18.13 -6.55
C HIS A 67 2.06 17.03 -5.58
N ASP A 68 1.45 15.96 -6.09
CA ASP A 68 1.14 14.74 -5.34
C ASP A 68 2.44 14.03 -4.96
N THR A 69 3.14 14.59 -3.99
CA THR A 69 4.45 14.11 -3.60
C THR A 69 4.31 13.05 -2.52
N CYS A 70 5.03 11.96 -2.70
CA CYS A 70 5.14 10.92 -1.69
C CYS A 70 6.34 11.26 -0.80
N SER A 71 6.14 11.41 0.51
CA SER A 71 7.23 11.75 1.45
C SER A 71 8.26 10.61 1.62
N ILE A 72 7.97 9.43 1.05
CA ILE A 72 8.85 8.27 0.96
C ILE A 72 9.30 7.99 -0.49
N TYR A 73 9.20 8.96 -1.42
CA TYR A 73 9.51 8.74 -2.84
C TYR A 73 10.86 8.02 -3.13
N PRO A 74 11.97 8.36 -2.44
CA PRO A 74 13.27 7.70 -2.66
C PRO A 74 13.31 6.23 -2.19
N THR A 75 12.46 5.87 -1.25
CA THR A 75 12.44 4.60 -0.51
C THR A 75 11.11 3.86 -0.71
N ARG A 76 10.43 4.13 -1.83
CA ARG A 76 9.09 3.61 -2.10
C ARG A 76 9.07 2.08 -2.03
N PRO A 77 7.99 1.51 -1.45
CA PRO A 77 7.79 0.07 -1.46
C PRO A 77 7.79 -0.51 -2.88
N ASN A 78 8.15 -1.79 -3.00
CA ASN A 78 8.15 -2.47 -4.31
C ASN A 78 6.78 -2.38 -5.01
N MET A 79 5.68 -2.52 -4.27
CA MET A 79 4.32 -2.36 -4.81
C MET A 79 4.10 -0.97 -5.44
N CYS A 80 4.62 0.11 -4.83
CA CYS A 80 4.53 1.45 -5.40
C CYS A 80 5.36 1.62 -6.69
N VAL A 81 6.41 0.81 -6.87
CA VAL A 81 7.24 0.81 -8.08
C VAL A 81 6.57 0.03 -9.20
N ALA A 82 5.88 -1.07 -8.85
CA ALA A 82 5.16 -1.92 -9.79
C ALA A 82 3.77 -1.39 -10.17
N PHE A 83 3.21 -0.46 -9.40
CA PHE A 83 1.88 0.10 -9.64
C PHE A 83 1.79 0.83 -10.98
N ASP A 84 0.82 0.41 -11.81
CA ASP A 84 0.45 1.06 -13.05
C ASP A 84 -0.86 1.85 -12.85
N PRO A 85 -0.87 3.19 -13.01
CA PRO A 85 -2.07 3.99 -12.86
C PRO A 85 -3.09 3.78 -13.99
N ASP A 86 -2.65 3.29 -15.15
CA ASP A 86 -3.49 3.08 -16.34
C ASP A 86 -4.01 1.64 -16.43
N ASP A 87 -3.59 0.78 -15.50
CA ASP A 87 -4.25 -0.50 -15.26
C ASP A 87 -5.63 -0.21 -14.65
N GLU A 88 -6.61 0.08 -15.52
CA GLU A 88 -8.04 0.09 -15.25
C GLU A 88 -8.51 -1.32 -14.89
N GLY A 89 -7.93 -1.92 -13.85
CA GLY A 89 -8.21 -3.28 -13.40
C GLY A 89 -8.47 -4.23 -14.56
N GLY A 90 -7.44 -4.45 -15.40
CA GLY A 90 -7.53 -5.36 -16.54
C GLY A 90 -8.25 -6.64 -16.13
N GLU A 91 -9.37 -6.90 -16.78
CA GLU A 91 -10.06 -8.19 -16.75
C GLU A 91 -9.18 -9.22 -17.46
N ASP A 92 -8.07 -9.59 -16.84
CA ASP A 92 -7.24 -10.68 -17.33
C ASP A 92 -7.58 -11.93 -16.51
N GLU A 93 -8.39 -12.77 -17.15
CA GLU A 93 -8.52 -14.17 -16.80
C GLU A 93 -7.11 -14.79 -16.64
N GLU A 94 -6.95 -15.51 -15.54
CA GLU A 94 -5.90 -16.53 -15.36
C GLU A 94 -4.46 -16.04 -15.09
N SER A 95 -4.27 -15.32 -13.99
CA SER A 95 -3.27 -15.72 -12.96
C SER A 95 -3.50 -15.01 -11.63
N GLY A 96 -3.91 -15.76 -10.60
CA GLY A 96 -3.79 -15.35 -9.19
C GLY A 96 -4.83 -14.33 -8.67
N SER A 97 -6.07 -14.80 -8.52
CA SER A 97 -7.23 -14.16 -7.87
C SER A 97 -7.02 -13.73 -6.39
N SER A 98 -6.07 -12.85 -6.10
CA SER A 98 -5.82 -12.38 -4.71
C SER A 98 -6.28 -10.93 -4.47
N ASN A 99 -6.02 -10.00 -5.39
CA ASN A 99 -6.06 -8.57 -5.05
C ASN A 99 -7.46 -7.96 -4.86
N LYS A 100 -8.48 -8.37 -5.64
CA LYS A 100 -9.88 -7.89 -5.46
C LYS A 100 -10.49 -8.41 -4.16
N SER A 101 -10.32 -9.70 -3.88
CA SER A 101 -10.83 -10.33 -2.64
C SER A 101 -10.12 -9.78 -1.40
N LYS A 102 -8.81 -9.60 -1.48
CA LYS A 102 -8.02 -8.97 -0.41
C LYS A 102 -8.44 -7.52 -0.18
N HIS A 103 -8.62 -6.68 -1.21
CA HIS A 103 -9.03 -5.29 -1.04
C HIS A 103 -10.40 -5.14 -0.34
N GLU A 104 -11.37 -5.98 -0.70
CA GLU A 104 -12.68 -6.00 -0.03
C GLU A 104 -12.59 -6.53 1.40
N MET A 105 -11.79 -7.58 1.62
CA MET A 105 -11.47 -8.12 2.95
C MET A 105 -10.81 -7.06 3.84
N TYR A 106 -9.80 -6.34 3.36
CA TYR A 106 -9.12 -5.28 4.09
C TYR A 106 -10.06 -4.13 4.46
N ARG A 107 -10.89 -3.66 3.52
CA ARG A 107 -11.91 -2.63 3.81
C ARG A 107 -12.92 -3.10 4.86
N SER A 108 -13.26 -4.39 4.85
CA SER A 108 -14.14 -4.98 5.85
C SER A 108 -13.47 -5.03 7.23
N MET A 109 -12.19 -5.42 7.29
CA MET A 109 -11.40 -5.47 8.53
C MET A 109 -11.17 -4.09 9.15
N ASP A 110 -10.90 -3.06 8.34
CA ASP A 110 -10.76 -1.69 8.83
C ASP A 110 -12.08 -1.16 9.42
N LYS A 111 -13.20 -1.33 8.70
CA LYS A 111 -14.54 -0.93 9.18
C LYS A 111 -14.97 -1.67 10.45
N ALA A 112 -14.63 -2.95 10.58
CA ALA A 112 -14.96 -3.76 11.75
C ALA A 112 -14.24 -3.29 13.03
N ARG A 113 -13.08 -2.64 12.89
CA ARG A 113 -12.31 -2.10 14.02
C ARG A 113 -12.71 -0.67 14.42
N GLU A 114 -13.31 0.11 13.53
CA GLU A 114 -13.83 1.45 13.82
C GLU A 114 -15.19 1.44 14.56
N SER A 115 -15.80 0.26 14.73
CA SER A 115 -17.12 0.08 15.36
C SER A 115 -17.07 -0.35 16.84
N LYS A 116 -15.94 -0.15 17.53
CA LYS A 116 -15.76 -0.38 18.98
C LYS A 116 -15.31 0.89 19.67
#